data_AF-A0A358C3S2-F1
#
_entry.id   AF-A0A358C3S2-F1
#
_cell.length_a   1.000
_cell.length_b   1.000
_cell.length_c   1.000
_cell.angle_alpha   90.00
_cell.angle_beta   90.00
_cell.angle_gamma   90.00
#
_symmetry.space_group_name_H-M   'P 1'
#
loop_
_entity.id
_entity.type
_entity.pdbx_description
1 polymer ?
#
loop_
_entity_poly.entity_id
_entity_poly.type
_entity_poly.pdbx_seq_one_letter_code
_entity_poly.pdbx_strand_id
1 'polypeptide(L)'
;MNLEIRVISQHPPGGRCTLYAGYVEVLAAHLGARIEIEFSTERDAHGSGFPSLLVNGFPAQPADGVILMPADLCAMLAAGQDEMTLPGLAEALEAPLERMMEGA
;
A
#
# COMPACT_ATOMS: atom_id res chain seq x y z
N MET A 1 3.39 -12.28 -14.34
CA MET A 1 2.33 -12.33 -13.31
C MET A 1 1.62 -10.98 -13.33
N ASN A 2 0.29 -10.94 -13.18
CA ASN A 2 -0.42 -9.68 -13.01
C ASN A 2 -0.51 -9.38 -11.51
N LEU A 3 0.17 -8.33 -11.06
CA LEU A 3 0.08 -7.86 -9.68
C LEU A 3 -1.23 -7.10 -9.50
N GLU A 4 -2.07 -7.53 -8.56
CA GLU A 4 -3.29 -6.83 -8.18
C GLU A 4 -3.11 -6.19 -6.81
N ILE A 5 -3.42 -4.90 -6.70
CA ILE A 5 -3.42 -4.17 -5.44
C ILE A 5 -4.81 -3.62 -5.20
N ARG A 6 -5.38 -3.94 -4.04
CA ARG A 6 -6.64 -3.37 -3.56
C ARG A 6 -6.37 -2.49 -2.35
N VAL A 7 -7.00 -1.33 -2.28
CA VAL A 7 -7.02 -0.49 -1.07
C VAL A 7 -8.44 -0.33 -0.57
N ILE A 8 -8.63 -0.57 0.73
CA ILE A 8 -9.87 -0.29 1.45
C ILE A 8 -9.69 1.03 2.18
N SER A 9 -10.46 2.03 1.76
CA SER A 9 -10.30 3.43 2.17
C SER A 9 -11.62 4.02 2.69
N GLN A 10 -11.53 5.02 3.56
CA GLN A 10 -12.68 5.89 3.86
C GLN A 10 -12.84 6.98 2.79
N HIS A 11 -14.05 7.54 2.66
CA HIS A 11 -14.33 8.69 1.78
C HIS A 11 -14.81 9.91 2.58
N PRO A 12 -14.15 11.07 2.50
CA PRO A 12 -12.88 11.32 1.80
C PRO A 12 -11.69 10.61 2.48
N PRO A 13 -10.62 10.31 1.73
CA PRO A 13 -9.41 9.73 2.31
C PRO A 13 -8.73 10.72 3.24
N GLY A 14 -8.23 10.22 4.38
CA GLY A 14 -7.43 10.97 5.32
C GLY A 14 -6.40 10.09 6.05
N GLY A 15 -5.32 10.70 6.53
CA GLY A 15 -4.24 10.01 7.24
C GLY A 15 -3.70 8.81 6.45
N ARG A 16 -3.69 7.62 7.08
CA ARG A 16 -3.22 6.36 6.47
C ARG A 16 -3.95 5.97 5.17
N CYS A 17 -5.22 6.37 4.99
CA CYS A 17 -5.92 6.12 3.72
C CYS A 17 -5.30 6.92 2.56
N THR A 18 -4.86 8.15 2.82
CA THR A 18 -4.15 8.97 1.83
C THR A 18 -2.77 8.37 1.51
N LEU A 19 -2.08 7.87 2.54
CA LEU A 19 -0.80 7.18 2.36
C LEU A 19 -0.94 5.94 1.46
N TYR A 20 -1.90 5.06 1.76
CA TYR A 20 -2.06 3.81 1.00
C TYR A 20 -2.55 4.06 -0.42
N ALA A 21 -3.32 5.12 -0.66
CA ALA A 21 -3.62 5.59 -2.00
C ALA A 21 -2.33 6.02 -2.75
N GLY A 22 -1.43 6.75 -2.09
CA GLY A 22 -0.14 7.13 -2.66
C GLY A 22 0.78 5.93 -2.97
N TYR A 23 0.81 4.93 -2.09
CA TYR A 23 1.54 3.67 -2.37
C TYR A 23 0.99 2.93 -3.58
N VAL A 24 -0.33 2.87 -3.70
CA VAL A 24 -1.00 2.26 -4.85
C VAL A 24 -0.60 2.93 -6.17
N GLU A 25 -0.53 4.26 -6.19
CA GLU A 25 -0.07 5.01 -7.37
C GLU A 25 1.38 4.66 -7.74
N VAL A 26 2.27 4.58 -6.74
CA VAL A 26 3.68 4.16 -6.95
C VAL A 26 3.75 2.74 -7.49
N LEU A 27 2.99 1.80 -6.91
CA LEU A 27 2.97 0.39 -7.36
C LEU A 27 2.43 0.24 -8.78
N ALA A 28 1.40 1.01 -9.14
CA ALA A 28 0.89 1.05 -10.51
C ALA A 28 1.96 1.57 -11.48
N ALA A 29 2.67 2.64 -11.12
CA ALA A 29 3.69 3.26 -11.97
C ALA A 29 4.96 2.40 -12.10
N HIS A 30 5.44 1.80 -11.01
CA HIS A 30 6.69 1.04 -11.00
C HIS A 30 6.53 -0.39 -11.51
N LEU A 31 5.41 -1.05 -11.17
CA LEU A 31 5.23 -2.48 -11.42
C LEU A 31 4.11 -2.79 -12.42
N GLY A 32 3.41 -1.76 -12.93
CA GLY A 32 2.25 -1.96 -13.80
C GLY A 32 1.09 -2.67 -13.10
N ALA A 33 0.98 -2.50 -11.78
CA ALA A 33 -0.04 -3.17 -10.97
C ALA A 33 -1.46 -2.76 -11.38
N ARG A 34 -2.38 -3.74 -11.38
CA ARG A 34 -3.82 -3.48 -11.49
C ARG A 34 -4.32 -2.95 -10.16
N ILE A 35 -5.01 -1.81 -10.19
CA ILE A 35 -5.47 -1.12 -8.99
C ILE A 35 -6.99 -1.25 -8.83
N GLU A 36 -7.41 -1.54 -7.61
CA GLU A 36 -8.79 -1.47 -7.15
C GLU A 36 -8.88 -0.63 -5.87
N ILE A 37 -9.85 0.28 -5.80
CA ILE A 37 -10.12 1.07 -4.60
C ILE A 37 -11.54 0.77 -4.15
N GLU A 38 -11.66 0.27 -2.93
CA GLU A 38 -12.92 0.00 -2.25
C GLU A 38 -13.14 1.04 -1.16
N PHE A 39 -14.32 1.66 -1.15
CA PHE A 39 -14.68 2.59 -0.08
C PHE A 39 -15.54 1.88 0.97
N SER A 40 -15.12 1.95 2.23
CA SER A 40 -15.81 1.33 3.35
C SER A 40 -16.02 2.31 4.50
N THR A 41 -17.08 2.08 5.28
CA THR A 41 -17.33 2.75 6.57
C THR A 41 -16.92 1.89 7.77
N GLU A 42 -16.47 0.65 7.53
CA GLU A 42 -15.99 -0.28 8.55
C GLU A 42 -14.53 -0.01 8.92
N ARG A 43 -14.27 0.21 10.21
CA ARG A 43 -12.92 0.42 10.74
C ARG A 43 -12.32 -0.92 11.13
N ASP A 44 -11.37 -1.38 10.33
CA ASP A 44 -10.59 -2.59 10.61
C ASP A 44 -9.25 -2.47 9.87
N ALA A 45 -8.33 -1.74 10.49
CA ALA A 45 -7.05 -1.38 9.89
C ALA A 45 -6.22 -2.64 9.61
N HIS A 46 -5.70 -2.75 8.38
CA HIS A 46 -4.92 -3.90 7.91
C HIS A 46 -5.70 -5.23 7.88
N GLY A 47 -7.03 -5.17 7.94
CA GLY A 47 -7.94 -6.31 7.89
C GLY A 47 -8.92 -6.21 6.72
N SER A 48 -10.21 -6.35 7.02
CA SER A 48 -11.31 -6.29 6.05
C SER A 48 -11.91 -4.89 5.89
N GLY A 49 -11.52 -3.93 6.73
CA GLY A 49 -12.01 -2.54 6.73
C GLY A 49 -10.92 -1.53 6.40
N PHE A 50 -11.19 -0.25 6.60
CA PHE A 50 -10.20 0.80 6.35
C PHE A 50 -9.35 1.10 7.61
N PRO A 51 -8.11 1.59 7.44
CA PRO A 51 -7.30 1.58 6.22
C PRO A 51 -6.65 0.20 5.99
N SER A 52 -6.77 -0.35 4.78
CA SER A 52 -6.10 -1.61 4.42
C SER A 52 -5.56 -1.58 3.00
N LEU A 53 -4.44 -2.25 2.76
CA LEU A 53 -3.87 -2.50 1.44
C LEU A 53 -3.68 -4.01 1.28
N LEU A 54 -4.21 -4.56 0.20
CA LEU A 54 -4.11 -5.98 -0.13
C LEU A 54 -3.28 -6.15 -1.38
N VAL A 55 -2.37 -7.12 -1.35
CA VAL A 55 -1.56 -7.55 -2.49
C VAL A 55 -2.03 -8.94 -2.92
N ASN A 56 -2.53 -9.06 -4.14
CA ASN A 56 -3.12 -10.30 -4.67
C ASN A 56 -4.16 -10.93 -3.73
N GLY A 57 -4.99 -10.09 -3.08
CA GLY A 57 -6.01 -10.53 -2.13
C GLY A 57 -5.54 -10.82 -0.72
N PHE A 58 -4.24 -10.73 -0.41
CA PHE A 58 -3.71 -10.88 0.94
C PHE A 58 -3.51 -9.51 1.60
N PRO A 59 -3.95 -9.28 2.84
CA PRO A 59 -3.73 -8.00 3.52
C PRO A 59 -2.26 -7.82 3.91
N ALA A 60 -1.67 -6.71 3.48
CA ALA A 60 -0.35 -6.28 3.92
C ALA A 60 -0.40 -5.93 5.41
N GLN A 61 0.59 -6.41 6.17
CA GLN A 61 0.68 -6.18 7.61
C GLN A 61 1.87 -5.27 7.92
N PRO A 62 1.69 -4.24 8.76
CA PRO A 62 2.81 -3.43 9.25
C PRO A 62 3.65 -4.25 10.23
N ALA A 63 4.98 -4.18 10.13
CA ALA A 63 5.85 -4.87 11.09
C ALA A 63 5.68 -4.36 12.52
N ASP A 64 5.30 -3.08 12.68
CA ASP A 64 5.09 -2.42 13.97
C ASP A 64 3.64 -2.44 14.48
N GLY A 65 2.71 -3.00 13.69
CA GLY A 65 1.27 -3.01 14.02
C GLY A 65 0.53 -1.68 13.77
N VAL A 66 1.23 -0.63 13.31
CA VAL A 66 0.69 0.73 13.20
C VAL A 66 0.55 1.16 11.76
N ILE A 67 1.65 1.19 11.01
CA ILE A 67 1.70 1.78 9.67
C ILE A 67 2.49 0.90 8.72
N LEU A 68 1.93 0.66 7.52
CA LEU A 68 2.68 -0.02 6.47
C LEU A 68 3.85 0.86 6.06
N MET A 69 5.05 0.43 6.40
CA MET A 69 6.28 1.07 5.96
C MET A 69 6.63 0.58 4.55
N PRO A 70 7.40 1.36 3.76
CA PRO A 70 7.90 0.92 2.45
C PRO A 70 8.58 -0.45 2.51
N ALA A 71 9.31 -0.73 3.59
CA ALA A 71 9.96 -2.01 3.84
C ALA A 71 8.96 -3.19 3.95
N ASP A 72 7.80 -2.97 4.58
CA ASP A 72 6.77 -4.01 4.75
C ASP A 72 6.19 -4.42 3.39
N LEU A 73 5.89 -3.44 2.54
CA LEU A 73 5.41 -3.67 1.18
C LEU A 73 6.47 -4.36 0.32
N CYS A 74 7.72 -3.91 0.39
CA CYS A 74 8.82 -4.54 -0.34
C CYS A 74 9.00 -6.01 0.07
N ALA A 75 8.95 -6.30 1.38
CA ALA A 75 9.06 -7.66 1.90
C ALA A 75 7.90 -8.55 1.41
N MET A 76 6.68 -8.03 1.43
CA MET A 76 5.50 -8.75 0.95
C MET A 76 5.56 -9.03 -0.56
N LEU A 77 6.01 -8.06 -1.35
CA LEU A 77 6.14 -8.20 -2.81
C LEU A 77 7.27 -9.16 -3.18
N ALA A 78 8.39 -9.14 -2.47
CA ALA A 78 9.51 -10.06 -2.68
C ALA A 78 9.11 -11.54 -2.47
N ALA A 79 8.10 -11.82 -1.63
CA ALA A 79 7.60 -13.18 -1.44
C ALA A 79 6.84 -13.75 -2.65
N GLY A 80 6.49 -12.92 -3.65
CA GLY A 80 5.69 -13.33 -4.80
C GLY A 80 6.12 -12.74 -6.15
N GLN A 81 7.24 -12.02 -6.21
CA GLN A 81 7.79 -11.40 -7.43
C GLN A 81 9.24 -11.83 -7.65
N ASP A 82 9.71 -11.74 -8.89
CA ASP A 82 11.11 -11.99 -9.24
C ASP A 82 11.98 -10.85 -8.70
N GLU A 83 13.11 -11.17 -8.06
CA GLU A 83 14.03 -10.22 -7.40
C GLU A 83 14.45 -9.06 -8.32
N MET A 84 14.43 -9.26 -9.65
CA MET A 84 14.77 -8.24 -10.65
C MET A 84 13.75 -7.10 -10.81
N THR A 85 12.54 -7.18 -10.23
CA THR A 85 11.46 -6.20 -10.43
C THR A 85 11.32 -5.13 -9.34
N LEU A 86 12.09 -5.24 -8.25
CA LEU A 86 12.00 -4.33 -7.09
C LEU A 86 13.05 -3.19 -7.00
N PRO A 87 14.07 -3.03 -7.86
CA PRO A 87 15.02 -1.92 -7.72
C PRO A 87 14.33 -0.54 -7.72
N GLY A 88 14.68 0.30 -6.74
CA GLY A 88 14.15 1.67 -6.62
C GLY A 88 12.71 1.78 -6.12
N LEU A 89 12.00 0.67 -5.90
CA LEU A 89 10.62 0.70 -5.38
C LEU A 89 10.56 1.26 -3.96
N ALA A 90 11.47 0.81 -3.08
CA ALA A 90 11.51 1.29 -1.70
C ALA A 90 11.65 2.82 -1.64
N GLU A 91 12.60 3.37 -2.40
CA GLU A 91 12.82 4.82 -2.51
C GLU A 91 11.59 5.55 -3.06
N ALA A 92 10.92 5.01 -4.08
CA ALA A 92 9.71 5.62 -4.63
C ALA A 92 8.54 5.61 -3.63
N LEU A 93 8.44 4.57 -2.79
CA LEU A 93 7.45 4.47 -1.73
C LEU A 93 7.76 5.42 -0.55
N GLU A 94 8.99 5.89 -0.37
CA GLU A 94 9.30 6.91 0.65
C GLU A 94 8.58 8.23 0.36
N ALA A 95 8.46 8.65 -0.92
CA ALA A 95 7.89 9.95 -1.25
C ALA A 95 6.43 10.16 -0.76
N PRO A 96 5.50 9.19 -0.89
CA PRO A 96 4.19 9.27 -0.24
C PRO A 96 4.24 9.30 1.30
N LEU A 97 5.19 8.57 1.90
CA LEU A 97 5.36 8.53 3.35
C LEU A 97 5.83 9.88 3.89
N GLU A 98 6.88 10.44 3.30
CA GLU A 98 7.42 11.76 3.63
C GLU A 98 6.32 12.82 3.53
N ARG A 99 5.56 12.84 2.43
CA ARG A 99 4.45 13.79 2.27
C ARG A 99 3.39 13.68 3.36
N MET A 100 3.10 12.47 3.84
CA MET A 100 2.19 12.29 4.97
C MET A 100 2.80 12.84 6.27
N MET A 101 4.09 12.64 6.49
CA MET A 101 4.80 13.10 7.70
C MET A 101 4.99 14.62 7.72
N GLU A 102 5.27 15.24 6.58
CA GLU A 102 5.44 16.69 6.43
C GLU A 102 4.09 17.44 6.48
N GLY A 103 3.00 16.76 6.14
CA GLY A 103 1.64 17.30 6.15
C GLY A 103 0.84 17.04 7.43
N ALA A 104 1.44 16.40 8.45
CA ALA A 104 0.80 16.02 9.72
C ALA A 104 0.89 17.10 10.82
#